data_AF-A0A0H5QVK9-F1
#
_entry.id   AF-A0A0H5QVK9-F1
#
_cell.length_a   1.000
_cell.length_b   1.000
_cell.length_c   1.000
_cell.angle_alpha   90.00
_cell.angle_beta   90.00
_cell.angle_gamma   90.00
#
_symmetry.space_group_name_H-M   'P 1'
#
loop_
_entity.id
_entity.type
_entity.pdbx_description
1 polymer ?
#
loop_
_entity_poly.entity_id
_entity_poly.type
_entity_poly.pdbx_seq_one_letter_code
_entity_poly.pdbx_strand_id
1 'polypeptide(L)'
;MPKFKSSRCIFLRALCGQIAVLSLVRSCAYRENRNRPHLRRCRFVPCHLGIYPAKSAYRYFDWCVEKMPPLFRKAVWLLFAVSVCAFAGSLAAQYVLGMEPCVLCISQRLCVLATALCTAIVLMCRPRGRAGGLFGAVFISIPAVTGISVAAYQLWLQSLPPGTAPSCGAPWTFRLKGWPLFDWFEPVVRGFGNCAEPDYLLGVALPVWSAAYFLAVVLTVWWAWARAK
;
A
#
# COMPACT_ATOMS: atom_id res chain seq x y z
N MET A 1 -23.96 -14.95 -24.11
CA MET A 1 -22.63 -14.36 -24.35
C MET A 1 -22.74 -12.83 -24.35
N PRO A 2 -22.35 -12.09 -23.29
CA PRO A 2 -22.32 -10.63 -23.35
C PRO A 2 -20.97 -10.14 -23.88
N LYS A 3 -21.03 -9.29 -24.90
CA LYS A 3 -19.89 -8.67 -25.59
C LYS A 3 -19.15 -7.67 -24.68
N PHE A 4 -17.83 -7.81 -24.63
CA PHE A 4 -16.88 -6.79 -24.20
C PHE A 4 -17.07 -5.48 -25.00
N LYS A 5 -17.19 -4.33 -24.32
CA LYS A 5 -16.93 -3.04 -24.97
C LYS A 5 -16.23 -2.05 -24.04
N SER A 6 -14.91 -1.96 -24.29
CA SER A 6 -14.05 -0.77 -24.29
C SER A 6 -13.75 -0.03 -22.98
N SER A 7 -12.66 -0.47 -22.34
CA SER A 7 -11.94 0.18 -21.23
C SER A 7 -11.38 1.58 -21.53
N ARG A 8 -11.50 2.12 -22.75
CA ARG A 8 -10.97 3.45 -23.10
C ARG A 8 -11.87 4.61 -22.67
N CYS A 9 -13.16 4.38 -22.41
CA CYS A 9 -14.07 5.44 -21.93
C CYS A 9 -13.92 5.78 -20.45
N ILE A 10 -13.20 4.96 -19.67
CA ILE A 10 -13.01 5.16 -18.23
C ILE A 10 -11.96 6.26 -17.96
N PHE A 11 -10.89 6.30 -18.76
CA PHE A 11 -9.77 7.23 -18.55
C PHE A 11 -10.10 8.67 -18.94
N LEU A 12 -10.86 8.88 -20.02
CA LEU A 12 -11.26 10.23 -20.46
C LEU A 12 -12.34 10.87 -19.56
N ARG A 13 -13.16 10.06 -18.87
CA ARG A 13 -14.14 10.55 -17.88
C ARG A 13 -13.51 10.96 -16.56
N ALA A 14 -12.34 10.40 -16.21
CA ALA A 14 -11.62 10.75 -14.98
C ALA A 14 -11.04 12.18 -15.02
N LEU A 15 -10.52 12.62 -16.18
CA LEU A 15 -9.95 13.97 -16.34
C LEU A 15 -11.03 15.06 -16.47
N CYS A 16 -12.13 14.79 -17.17
CA CYS A 16 -13.22 15.75 -17.35
C CYS A 16 -14.01 16.01 -16.05
N GLY A 17 -14.07 15.02 -15.14
CA GLY A 17 -14.76 15.14 -13.85
C GLY A 17 -14.05 16.01 -12.81
N GLN A 18 -12.72 16.18 -12.87
CA GLN A 18 -11.98 16.97 -11.87
C GLN A 18 -12.12 18.48 -12.06
N ILE A 19 -12.25 18.97 -13.30
CA ILE A 19 -12.29 20.43 -13.57
C ILE A 19 -13.71 20.99 -13.32
N ALA A 20 -14.77 20.25 -13.65
CA ALA A 20 -16.15 20.72 -13.45
C ALA A 20 -16.56 20.79 -11.97
N VAL A 21 -16.04 19.90 -11.12
CA VAL A 21 -16.38 19.85 -9.69
C VAL A 21 -15.73 21.03 -8.92
N LEU A 22 -14.54 21.48 -9.32
CA LEU A 22 -13.85 22.60 -8.67
C LEU A 22 -14.56 23.95 -8.89
N SER A 23 -15.17 24.16 -10.06
CA SER A 23 -15.94 25.39 -10.32
C SER A 23 -17.29 25.43 -9.61
N LEU A 24 -17.96 24.28 -9.43
CA LEU A 24 -19.27 24.22 -8.77
C LEU A 24 -19.19 24.31 -7.25
N VAL A 25 -18.15 23.75 -6.62
CA VAL A 25 -17.97 23.81 -5.16
C VAL A 25 -17.71 25.24 -4.67
N ARG A 26 -17.05 26.08 -5.49
CA ARG A 26 -16.76 27.47 -5.13
C ARG A 26 -17.99 28.36 -5.10
N SER A 27 -19.04 28.03 -5.87
CA SER A 27 -20.30 28.81 -5.88
C SER A 27 -21.27 28.41 -4.77
N CYS A 28 -21.25 27.17 -4.29
CA CYS A 28 -22.17 26.72 -3.22
C CYS A 28 -21.72 27.11 -1.81
N ALA A 29 -20.40 27.24 -1.55
CA ALA A 29 -19.90 27.52 -0.20
C ALA A 29 -20.05 28.98 0.27
N TYR A 30 -20.49 29.92 -0.60
CA TYR A 30 -20.64 31.34 -0.22
C TYR A 30 -22.06 31.74 0.21
N ARG A 31 -23.04 30.83 0.25
CA ARG A 31 -24.44 31.18 0.58
C ARG A 31 -25.04 30.33 1.68
N GLU A 32 -24.27 30.08 2.73
CA GLU A 32 -24.77 29.48 3.97
C GLU A 32 -24.76 30.54 5.08
N ASN A 33 -25.72 31.48 5.06
CA ASN A 33 -26.04 32.26 6.25
C ASN A 33 -27.50 32.76 6.30
N ARG A 34 -28.08 32.60 7.50
CA ARG A 34 -29.37 33.06 8.07
C ARG A 34 -30.65 32.30 7.71
N ASN A 35 -31.16 31.61 8.74
CA ASN A 35 -32.56 31.55 9.17
C ASN A 35 -33.63 31.42 8.08
N ARG A 36 -34.37 30.30 8.02
CA ARG A 36 -35.86 30.25 8.02
C ARG A 36 -36.41 28.80 8.00
N PRO A 37 -37.51 28.51 8.74
CA PRO A 37 -38.11 27.19 8.83
C PRO A 37 -39.30 27.01 7.86
N HIS A 38 -39.12 27.03 6.53
CA HIS A 38 -40.20 26.67 5.58
C HIS A 38 -39.64 26.16 4.24
N LEU A 39 -39.39 24.86 4.14
CA LEU A 39 -39.03 24.20 2.88
C LEU A 39 -40.29 23.74 2.12
N ARG A 40 -40.86 24.62 1.29
CA ARG A 40 -41.64 24.21 0.11
C ARG A 40 -41.17 25.02 -1.10
N ARG A 41 -40.82 24.30 -2.17
CA ARG A 41 -40.35 24.75 -3.50
C ARG A 41 -38.87 25.09 -3.64
N CYS A 42 -38.06 24.05 -3.79
CA CYS A 42 -36.96 24.11 -4.76
C CYS A 42 -37.50 23.51 -6.08
N ARG A 43 -38.08 24.39 -6.89
CA ARG A 43 -38.60 24.07 -8.23
C ARG A 43 -37.46 24.29 -9.23
N PHE A 44 -37.10 23.21 -9.93
CA PHE A 44 -36.47 23.15 -11.26
C PHE A 44 -35.26 24.06 -11.54
N VAL A 45 -34.08 23.44 -11.70
CA VAL A 45 -32.97 24.04 -12.45
C VAL A 45 -33.27 23.84 -13.94
N PRO A 46 -33.25 24.89 -14.79
CA PRO A 46 -33.44 24.71 -16.22
C PRO A 46 -32.13 24.20 -16.85
N CYS A 47 -32.04 22.88 -17.07
CA CYS A 47 -31.09 22.30 -18.02
C CYS A 47 -31.79 22.21 -19.38
N HIS A 48 -31.25 22.88 -20.39
CA HIS A 48 -31.88 23.09 -21.70
C HIS A 48 -31.95 21.85 -22.62
N LEU A 49 -31.72 20.64 -22.10
CA LEU A 49 -31.92 19.40 -22.83
C LEU A 49 -32.23 18.27 -21.84
N GLY A 50 -33.49 17.80 -21.85
CA GLY A 50 -33.88 16.54 -21.23
C GLY A 50 -34.18 16.62 -19.73
N ILE A 51 -35.44 16.39 -19.39
CA ILE A 51 -35.93 16.24 -18.02
C ILE A 51 -35.34 14.94 -17.45
N TYR A 52 -34.24 15.03 -16.69
CA TYR A 52 -33.77 13.93 -15.88
C TYR A 52 -34.36 14.04 -14.46
N PRO A 53 -34.92 12.96 -13.89
CA PRO A 53 -35.45 12.96 -12.53
C PRO A 53 -34.31 13.16 -11.52
N ALA A 54 -34.35 14.27 -10.77
CA ALA A 54 -33.35 14.69 -9.79
C ALA A 54 -33.06 13.66 -8.67
N LYS A 55 -33.94 12.66 -8.47
CA LYS A 55 -33.73 11.59 -7.49
C LYS A 55 -32.60 10.61 -7.85
N SER A 56 -32.18 10.54 -9.12
CA SER A 56 -31.07 9.68 -9.55
C SER A 56 -29.68 10.30 -9.29
N ALA A 57 -29.58 11.63 -9.37
CA ALA A 57 -28.32 12.33 -9.19
C ALA A 57 -27.80 12.29 -7.75
N TYR A 58 -28.69 12.34 -6.75
CA TYR A 58 -28.30 12.25 -5.33
C TYR A 58 -27.76 10.87 -4.95
N ARG A 59 -28.29 9.78 -5.52
CA ARG A 59 -27.80 8.42 -5.26
C ARG A 59 -26.39 8.20 -5.82
N TYR A 60 -26.06 8.89 -6.92
CA TYR A 60 -24.70 8.90 -7.49
C TYR A 60 -23.73 9.75 -6.66
N PHE A 61 -24.21 10.84 -6.06
CA PHE A 61 -23.42 11.71 -5.21
C PHE A 61 -23.11 11.06 -3.84
N ASP A 62 -24.06 10.31 -3.25
CA ASP A 62 -23.82 9.48 -2.06
C ASP A 62 -22.75 8.39 -2.31
N TRP A 63 -22.77 7.76 -3.49
CA TRP A 63 -21.75 6.77 -3.89
C TRP A 63 -20.34 7.40 -4.04
N CYS A 64 -20.27 8.68 -4.44
CA CYS A 64 -19.02 9.43 -4.55
C CYS A 64 -18.46 9.92 -3.20
N VAL A 65 -19.28 9.95 -2.14
CA VAL A 65 -18.93 10.46 -0.81
C VAL A 65 -18.85 9.33 0.24
N GLU A 66 -18.75 8.06 -0.19
CA GLU A 66 -18.36 6.99 0.73
C GLU A 66 -16.89 7.15 1.14
N LYS A 67 -16.72 7.86 2.26
CA LYS A 67 -15.45 7.97 2.97
C LYS A 67 -14.98 6.58 3.35
N MET A 68 -13.70 6.34 3.13
CA MET A 68 -13.00 5.17 3.61
C MET A 68 -13.33 4.94 5.10
N PRO A 69 -13.70 3.70 5.52
CA PRO A 69 -14.09 3.45 6.89
C PRO A 69 -12.96 3.83 7.84
N PRO A 70 -13.27 4.48 8.99
CA PRO A 70 -12.25 5.04 9.87
C PRO A 70 -11.33 3.95 10.44
N LEU A 71 -11.80 2.72 10.57
CA LEU A 71 -11.01 1.56 11.01
C LEU A 71 -9.91 1.20 10.01
N PHE A 72 -10.25 1.07 8.72
CA PHE A 72 -9.28 0.72 7.67
C PHE A 72 -8.20 1.78 7.57
N ARG A 73 -8.58 3.07 7.63
CA ARG A 73 -7.62 4.17 7.59
C ARG A 73 -6.65 4.15 8.78
N LYS A 74 -7.14 3.87 9.99
CA LYS A 74 -6.28 3.71 11.19
C LYS A 74 -5.33 2.53 11.04
N ALA A 75 -5.82 1.40 10.53
CA ALA A 75 -4.98 0.22 10.28
C ALA A 75 -3.85 0.51 9.28
N VAL A 76 -4.13 1.18 8.16
CA VAL A 76 -3.08 1.54 7.18
C VAL A 76 -2.06 2.52 7.76
N TRP A 77 -2.49 3.47 8.61
CA TRP A 77 -1.56 4.34 9.34
C TRP A 77 -0.65 3.58 10.31
N LEU A 78 -1.22 2.64 11.08
CA LEU A 78 -0.43 1.78 11.96
C LEU A 78 0.56 0.95 11.16
N LEU A 79 0.13 0.37 10.03
CA LEU A 79 1.00 -0.40 9.16
C LEU A 79 2.16 0.43 8.62
N PHE A 80 1.89 1.66 8.15
CA PHE A 80 2.95 2.56 7.71
C PHE A 80 3.98 2.82 8.82
N ALA A 81 3.51 3.13 10.03
CA ALA A 81 4.39 3.36 11.18
C ALA A 81 5.24 2.12 11.52
N VAL A 82 4.61 0.94 11.62
CA VAL A 82 5.32 -0.33 11.88
C VAL A 82 6.30 -0.65 10.76
N SER A 83 5.98 -0.37 9.49
CA SER A 83 6.89 -0.60 8.35
C SER A 83 8.16 0.23 8.47
N VAL A 84 8.01 1.52 8.82
CA VAL A 84 9.15 2.43 9.00
C VAL A 84 9.98 2.00 10.20
N CYS A 85 9.35 1.63 11.32
CA CYS A 85 10.04 1.10 12.49
C CYS A 85 10.79 -0.21 12.18
N ALA A 86 10.20 -1.13 11.43
CA ALA A 86 10.84 -2.39 11.03
C ALA A 86 12.06 -2.14 10.13
N PHE A 87 11.94 -1.20 9.18
CA PHE A 87 13.06 -0.81 8.32
C PHE A 87 14.20 -0.16 9.13
N ALA A 88 13.87 0.76 10.03
CA ALA A 88 14.85 1.40 10.92
C ALA A 88 15.50 0.38 11.86
N GLY A 89 14.73 -0.55 12.43
CA GLY A 89 15.24 -1.64 13.25
C GLY A 89 16.20 -2.55 12.50
N SER A 90 15.93 -2.84 11.22
CA SER A 90 16.84 -3.61 10.37
C SER A 90 18.17 -2.88 10.13
N LEU A 91 18.15 -1.55 9.94
CA LEU A 91 19.38 -0.76 9.80
C LEU A 91 20.15 -0.68 11.13
N ALA A 92 19.45 -0.49 12.24
CA ALA A 92 20.06 -0.52 13.56
C ALA A 92 20.72 -1.89 13.83
N ALA A 93 20.08 -2.99 13.46
CA ALA A 93 20.64 -4.32 13.59
C ALA A 93 21.94 -4.50 12.78
N GLN A 94 22.03 -3.91 11.59
CA GLN A 94 23.25 -3.95 10.78
C GLN A 94 24.38 -3.08 11.37
N TYR A 95 24.10 -1.82 11.72
CA TYR A 95 25.15 -0.87 12.12
C TYR A 95 25.50 -0.92 13.61
N VAL A 96 24.57 -1.29 14.48
CA VAL A 96 24.78 -1.33 15.94
C VAL A 96 25.23 -2.72 16.37
N LEU A 97 24.61 -3.78 15.84
CA LEU A 97 25.00 -5.16 16.19
C LEU A 97 26.10 -5.71 15.27
N GLY A 98 26.47 -5.00 14.20
CA GLY A 98 27.54 -5.39 13.29
C GLY A 98 27.24 -6.64 12.45
N MET A 99 25.96 -7.02 12.34
CA MET A 99 25.56 -8.22 11.58
C MET A 99 25.73 -7.99 10.09
N GLU A 100 26.36 -8.96 9.41
CA GLU A 100 26.58 -8.90 7.96
C GLU A 100 25.31 -9.28 7.20
N PRO A 101 24.67 -8.36 6.46
CA PRO A 101 23.40 -8.70 5.82
C PRO A 101 23.62 -9.62 4.62
N CYS A 102 22.76 -10.63 4.53
CA CYS A 102 22.72 -11.57 3.42
C CYS A 102 21.96 -11.01 2.20
N VAL A 103 22.19 -11.58 1.00
CA VAL A 103 21.51 -11.16 -0.25
C VAL A 103 19.97 -11.27 -0.15
N LEU A 104 19.47 -12.30 0.53
CA LEU A 104 18.05 -12.49 0.78
C LEU A 104 17.48 -11.48 1.79
N CYS A 105 18.27 -11.15 2.80
CA CYS A 105 17.94 -10.20 3.85
C CYS A 105 17.76 -8.79 3.26
N ILE A 106 18.63 -8.42 2.32
CA ILE A 106 18.51 -7.18 1.54
C ILE A 106 17.21 -7.17 0.74
N SER A 107 16.86 -8.27 0.06
CA SER A 107 15.60 -8.40 -0.68
C SER A 107 14.38 -8.26 0.23
N GLN A 108 14.41 -8.81 1.45
CA GLN A 108 13.36 -8.62 2.45
C GLN A 108 13.25 -7.16 2.87
N ARG A 109 14.39 -6.47 3.10
CA ARG A 109 14.41 -5.04 3.44
C ARG A 109 13.78 -4.18 2.34
N LEU A 110 14.03 -4.51 1.07
CA LEU A 110 13.37 -3.87 -0.07
C LEU A 110 11.86 -4.14 -0.10
N CYS A 111 11.44 -5.35 0.26
CA CYS A 111 10.01 -5.68 0.40
C CYS A 111 9.34 -4.86 1.51
N VAL A 112 10.00 -4.68 2.68
CA VAL A 112 9.50 -3.82 3.76
C VAL A 112 9.36 -2.38 3.28
N LEU A 113 10.37 -1.84 2.58
CA LEU A 113 10.34 -0.50 2.02
C LEU A 113 9.22 -0.34 0.98
N ALA A 114 9.05 -1.32 0.09
CA ALA A 114 7.95 -1.34 -0.87
C ALA A 114 6.58 -1.36 -0.16
N THR A 115 6.45 -2.11 0.93
CA THR A 115 5.23 -2.14 1.75
C THR A 115 4.94 -0.77 2.38
N ALA A 116 5.97 -0.09 2.91
CA ALA A 116 5.86 1.27 3.44
C ALA A 116 5.42 2.27 2.36
N LEU A 117 5.97 2.18 1.15
CA LEU A 117 5.56 3.03 0.03
C LEU A 117 4.13 2.73 -0.43
N CYS A 118 3.74 1.47 -0.54
CA CYS A 118 2.38 1.08 -0.89
C CYS A 118 1.36 1.60 0.13
N THR A 119 1.64 1.47 1.43
CA THR A 119 0.76 2.01 2.48
C THR A 119 0.68 3.54 2.44
N ALA A 120 1.80 4.23 2.21
CA ALA A 120 1.81 5.69 2.01
C ALA A 120 0.96 6.12 0.80
N ILE A 121 1.11 5.45 -0.34
CA ILE A 121 0.32 5.72 -1.56
C ILE A 121 -1.17 5.50 -1.29
N VAL A 122 -1.55 4.41 -0.59
CA VAL A 122 -2.95 4.16 -0.23
C VAL A 122 -3.50 5.25 0.69
N LEU A 123 -2.71 5.74 1.64
CA LEU A 123 -3.09 6.87 2.50
C LEU A 123 -3.28 8.18 1.72
N MET A 124 -2.44 8.42 0.71
CA MET A 124 -2.51 9.62 -0.15
C MET A 124 -3.67 9.56 -1.14
N CYS A 125 -3.84 8.44 -1.84
CA CYS A 125 -4.90 8.28 -2.84
C CYS A 125 -6.31 8.26 -2.24
N ARG A 126 -6.44 7.91 -0.95
CA ARG A 126 -7.72 7.82 -0.22
C ARG A 126 -8.80 7.08 -1.03
N PRO A 127 -8.58 5.80 -1.42
CA PRO A 127 -9.57 4.99 -2.12
C PRO A 127 -10.97 5.10 -1.51
N ARG A 128 -11.97 5.34 -2.36
CA ARG A 128 -13.37 5.56 -1.96
C ARG A 128 -14.19 4.27 -2.12
N GLY A 129 -15.15 4.07 -1.23
CA GLY A 129 -16.05 2.91 -1.22
C GLY A 129 -15.35 1.56 -0.99
N ARG A 130 -16.16 0.49 -1.01
CA ARG A 130 -15.70 -0.89 -0.76
C ARG A 130 -14.70 -1.39 -1.80
N ALA A 131 -14.91 -1.05 -3.08
CA ALA A 131 -14.00 -1.41 -4.16
C ALA A 131 -12.63 -0.77 -3.98
N GLY A 132 -12.57 0.52 -3.62
CA GLY A 132 -11.31 1.21 -3.35
C GLY A 132 -10.55 0.59 -2.18
N GLY A 133 -11.24 0.20 -1.11
CA GLY A 133 -10.64 -0.50 0.03
C GLY A 133 -10.02 -1.85 -0.38
N LEU A 134 -10.71 -2.61 -1.24
CA LEU A 134 -10.19 -3.88 -1.76
C LEU A 134 -8.94 -3.66 -2.64
N PHE A 135 -8.95 -2.66 -3.54
CA PHE A 135 -7.78 -2.34 -4.35
C PHE A 135 -6.58 -1.94 -3.48
N GLY A 136 -6.80 -1.12 -2.44
CA GLY A 136 -5.75 -0.75 -1.49
C GLY A 136 -5.20 -1.95 -0.72
N ALA A 137 -6.08 -2.86 -0.28
CA ALA A 137 -5.68 -4.08 0.42
C ALA A 137 -4.84 -5.00 -0.45
N VAL A 138 -5.27 -5.24 -1.70
CA VAL A 138 -4.52 -6.05 -2.67
C VAL A 138 -3.16 -5.40 -2.97
N PHE A 139 -3.13 -4.08 -3.18
CA PHE A 139 -1.90 -3.36 -3.49
C PHE A 139 -0.84 -3.47 -2.38
N ILE A 140 -1.24 -3.38 -1.11
CA ILE A 140 -0.35 -3.56 0.05
C ILE A 140 0.05 -5.03 0.21
N SER A 141 -0.82 -5.97 -0.14
CA SER A 141 -0.55 -7.40 0.02
C SER A 141 0.51 -7.94 -0.95
N ILE A 142 0.68 -7.34 -2.14
CA ILE A 142 1.68 -7.78 -3.14
C ILE A 142 3.10 -7.82 -2.54
N PRO A 143 3.67 -6.71 -2.04
CA PRO A 143 5.02 -6.72 -1.46
C PRO A 143 5.11 -7.58 -0.18
N ALA A 144 4.01 -7.72 0.56
CA ALA A 144 3.98 -8.54 1.77
C ALA A 144 4.06 -10.04 1.44
N VAL A 145 3.29 -10.52 0.45
CA VAL A 145 3.34 -11.92 0.00
C VAL A 145 4.70 -12.24 -0.60
N THR A 146 5.30 -11.34 -1.40
CA THR A 146 6.66 -11.56 -1.90
C THR A 146 7.68 -11.64 -0.77
N GLY A 147 7.54 -10.81 0.27
CA GLY A 147 8.37 -10.86 1.46
C GLY A 147 8.27 -12.19 2.22
N ILE A 148 7.06 -12.72 2.38
CA ILE A 148 6.81 -14.05 2.98
C ILE A 148 7.52 -15.15 2.18
N SER A 149 7.37 -15.14 0.85
CA SER A 149 8.01 -16.15 0.00
C SER A 149 9.54 -16.14 0.14
N VAL A 150 10.15 -14.95 0.20
CA VAL A 150 11.61 -14.81 0.40
C VAL A 150 12.02 -15.29 1.79
N ALA A 151 11.27 -14.96 2.83
CA ALA A 151 11.57 -15.40 4.20
C ALA A 151 11.40 -16.92 4.37
N ALA A 152 10.35 -17.50 3.76
CA ALA A 152 10.14 -18.94 3.74
C ALA A 152 11.28 -19.68 3.03
N TYR A 153 11.76 -19.14 1.91
CA TYR A 153 12.93 -19.69 1.22
C TYR A 153 14.20 -19.63 2.08
N GLN A 154 14.41 -18.53 2.83
CA GLN A 154 15.54 -18.43 3.76
C GLN A 154 15.46 -19.47 4.88
N LEU A 155 14.27 -19.68 5.46
CA LEU A 155 14.05 -20.69 6.49
C LEU A 155 14.30 -22.11 5.97
N TRP A 156 13.91 -22.37 4.72
CA TRP A 156 14.22 -23.63 4.05
C TRP A 156 15.74 -23.82 3.83
N LEU A 157 16.47 -22.76 3.48
CA LEU A 157 17.94 -22.83 3.37
C LEU A 157 18.62 -23.11 4.71
N GLN A 158 18.08 -22.58 5.81
CA GLN A 158 18.61 -22.76 7.16
C GLN A 158 18.27 -24.13 7.77
N SER A 159 17.27 -24.83 7.24
CA SER A 159 16.95 -26.19 7.68
C SER A 159 17.81 -27.27 7.00
N LEU A 160 18.57 -26.90 5.96
CA LEU A 160 19.49 -27.82 5.30
C LEU A 160 20.78 -28.04 6.13
N PRO A 161 21.39 -29.23 6.06
CA PRO A 161 22.67 -29.49 6.71
C PRO A 161 23.78 -28.53 6.24
N PRO A 162 24.70 -28.12 7.12
CA PRO A 162 25.80 -27.23 6.76
C PRO A 162 26.63 -27.80 5.62
N GLY A 163 26.88 -26.99 4.58
CA GLY A 163 27.66 -27.37 3.40
C GLY A 163 26.86 -27.92 2.21
N THR A 164 25.55 -28.14 2.35
CA THR A 164 24.67 -28.58 1.24
C THR A 164 23.87 -27.45 0.60
N ALA A 165 23.91 -26.25 1.19
CA ALA A 165 23.15 -25.11 0.70
C ALA A 165 23.72 -24.59 -0.64
N PRO A 166 22.87 -24.33 -1.64
CA PRO A 166 23.31 -23.71 -2.89
C PRO A 166 23.83 -22.29 -2.62
N SER A 167 24.83 -21.86 -3.39
CA SER A 167 25.40 -20.52 -3.30
C SER A 167 24.33 -19.45 -3.48
N CYS A 168 24.25 -18.46 -2.58
CA CYS A 168 23.24 -17.39 -2.54
C CYS A 168 23.21 -16.41 -3.73
N GLY A 169 23.91 -16.73 -4.82
CA GLY A 169 24.06 -15.88 -6.00
C GLY A 169 25.03 -14.71 -5.77
N ALA A 170 25.37 -14.02 -6.86
CA ALA A 170 26.25 -12.86 -6.79
C ALA A 170 25.61 -11.74 -5.95
N PRO A 171 26.40 -11.06 -5.08
CA PRO A 171 25.93 -9.97 -4.24
C PRO A 171 25.37 -8.80 -5.05
N TRP A 172 24.38 -8.11 -4.47
CA TRP A 172 23.69 -7.00 -5.13
C TRP A 172 24.62 -5.83 -5.51
N THR A 173 25.67 -5.60 -4.71
CA THR A 173 26.68 -4.57 -4.97
C THR A 173 27.42 -4.79 -6.28
N PHE A 174 27.62 -6.05 -6.69
CA PHE A 174 28.23 -6.38 -7.97
C PHE A 174 27.23 -6.27 -9.13
N ARG A 175 25.96 -6.64 -8.94
CA ARG A 175 24.94 -6.54 -10.00
C ARG A 175 24.56 -5.12 -10.35
N LEU A 176 24.55 -4.23 -9.37
CA LEU A 176 24.14 -2.83 -9.53
C LEU A 176 25.33 -1.90 -9.78
N LYS A 177 26.54 -2.45 -9.95
CA LYS A 177 27.75 -1.70 -10.26
C LYS A 177 27.55 -0.92 -11.57
N GLY A 178 27.59 0.41 -11.48
CA GLY A 178 27.41 1.32 -12.62
C GLY A 178 26.00 1.89 -12.81
N TRP A 179 25.06 1.63 -11.89
CA TRP A 179 23.77 2.33 -11.90
C TRP A 179 23.89 3.77 -11.37
N PRO A 180 23.20 4.75 -11.98
CA PRO A 180 23.37 6.19 -11.66
C PRO A 180 22.92 6.58 -10.25
N LEU A 181 22.20 5.71 -9.55
CA LEU A 181 21.69 5.91 -8.19
C LEU A 181 22.36 4.99 -7.16
N PHE A 182 23.37 4.22 -7.56
CA PHE A 182 23.96 3.19 -6.70
C PHE A 182 24.58 3.77 -5.43
N ASP A 183 25.29 4.89 -5.52
CA ASP A 183 25.98 5.51 -4.38
C ASP A 183 25.04 5.91 -3.23
N TRP A 184 23.79 6.28 -3.55
CA TRP A 184 22.77 6.63 -2.56
C TRP A 184 22.14 5.41 -1.89
N PHE A 185 22.00 4.31 -2.63
CA PHE A 185 21.41 3.06 -2.13
C PHE A 185 22.45 2.07 -1.60
N GLU A 186 23.73 2.34 -1.81
CA GLU A 186 24.85 1.49 -1.37
C GLU A 186 24.77 1.11 0.12
N PRO A 187 24.52 2.05 1.05
CA PRO A 187 24.42 1.72 2.47
C PRO A 187 23.35 0.66 2.77
N VAL A 188 22.26 0.65 1.99
CA VAL A 188 21.14 -0.27 2.16
C VAL A 188 21.44 -1.67 1.58
N VAL A 189 22.31 -1.73 0.56
CA VAL A 189 22.54 -2.91 -0.30
C VAL A 189 23.91 -3.56 -0.06
N ARG A 190 24.81 -2.91 0.71
CA ARG A 190 26.12 -3.45 1.10
C ARG A 190 25.94 -4.64 2.07
N GLY A 191 26.46 -5.80 1.67
CA GLY A 191 26.46 -7.03 2.47
C GLY A 191 26.97 -8.24 1.68
N PHE A 192 27.76 -9.10 2.32
CA PHE A 192 28.31 -10.33 1.75
C PHE A 192 27.99 -11.58 2.59
N GLY A 193 27.05 -11.48 3.53
CA GLY A 193 26.74 -12.58 4.45
C GLY A 193 26.16 -13.83 3.75
N ASN A 194 26.43 -14.99 4.33
CA ASN A 194 25.90 -16.28 3.87
C ASN A 194 24.45 -16.47 4.31
N CYS A 195 23.53 -16.87 3.40
CA CYS A 195 22.12 -17.06 3.77
C CYS A 195 21.84 -18.34 4.55
N ALA A 196 22.75 -19.33 4.48
CA ALA A 196 22.62 -20.60 5.16
C ALA A 196 23.00 -20.51 6.65
N GLU A 197 23.74 -19.48 7.03
CA GLU A 197 24.13 -19.25 8.42
C GLU A 197 23.04 -18.44 9.13
N PRO A 198 22.43 -18.97 10.20
CA PRO A 198 21.38 -18.27 10.92
C PRO A 198 21.95 -17.24 11.89
N ASP A 199 21.68 -15.97 11.61
CA ASP A 199 21.83 -14.89 12.59
C ASP A 199 20.64 -14.88 13.55
N TYR A 200 20.95 -14.85 14.86
CA TYR A 200 19.96 -14.89 15.92
C TYR A 200 19.78 -13.51 16.55
N LEU A 201 18.52 -13.06 16.60
CA LEU A 201 18.10 -11.90 17.37
C LEU A 201 17.19 -12.38 18.50
N LEU A 202 17.59 -12.15 19.75
CA LEU A 202 16.86 -12.61 20.96
C LEU A 202 16.61 -14.14 20.98
N GLY A 203 17.57 -14.93 20.48
CA GLY A 203 17.47 -16.39 20.43
C GLY A 203 16.58 -16.94 19.31
N VAL A 204 16.04 -16.08 18.44
CA VAL A 204 15.22 -16.46 17.29
C VAL A 204 15.90 -16.00 16.01
N ALA A 205 15.88 -16.83 14.97
CA ALA A 205 16.48 -16.49 13.68
C ALA A 205 15.80 -15.25 13.07
N LEU A 206 16.61 -14.32 12.56
CA LEU A 206 16.12 -13.10 11.86
C LEU A 206 15.03 -13.35 10.80
N PRO A 207 15.10 -14.36 9.92
CA PRO A 207 14.05 -14.58 8.92
C PRO A 207 12.68 -14.91 9.53
N VAL A 208 12.62 -15.46 10.75
CA VAL A 208 11.36 -15.71 11.46
C VAL A 208 10.68 -14.38 11.83
N TRP A 209 11.46 -13.40 12.29
CA TRP A 209 10.96 -12.06 12.60
C TRP A 209 10.41 -11.36 11.35
N SER A 210 11.14 -11.46 10.23
CA SER A 210 10.68 -10.93 8.94
C SER A 210 9.39 -11.61 8.46
N ALA A 211 9.31 -12.94 8.54
CA ALA A 211 8.12 -13.69 8.16
C ALA A 211 6.91 -13.30 9.03
N ALA A 212 7.11 -13.18 10.34
CA ALA A 212 6.07 -12.75 11.28
C ALA A 212 5.57 -11.33 10.96
N TYR A 213 6.47 -10.41 10.63
CA TYR A 213 6.10 -9.06 10.20
C TYR A 213 5.22 -9.08 8.94
N PHE A 214 5.67 -9.73 7.86
CA PHE A 214 4.89 -9.74 6.62
C PHE A 214 3.54 -10.46 6.78
N LEU A 215 3.50 -11.54 7.56
CA LEU A 215 2.25 -12.22 7.90
C LEU A 215 1.30 -11.30 8.66
N ALA A 216 1.81 -10.55 9.65
CA ALA A 216 1.02 -9.58 10.40
C ALA A 216 0.47 -8.47 9.50
N VAL A 217 1.25 -7.99 8.52
CA VAL A 217 0.78 -7.01 7.52
C VAL A 217 -0.39 -7.58 6.71
N VAL A 218 -0.25 -8.78 6.16
CA VAL A 218 -1.33 -9.42 5.37
C VAL A 218 -2.58 -9.57 6.24
N LEU A 219 -2.45 -10.16 7.43
CA LEU A 219 -3.57 -10.42 8.32
C LEU A 219 -4.29 -9.13 8.73
N THR A 220 -3.56 -8.09 9.12
CA THR A 220 -4.15 -6.82 9.55
C THR A 220 -4.84 -6.08 8.40
N VAL A 221 -4.28 -6.07 7.20
CA VAL A 221 -4.90 -5.47 6.00
C VAL A 221 -6.22 -6.16 5.68
N TRP A 222 -6.22 -7.50 5.60
CA TRP A 222 -7.41 -8.28 5.26
C TRP A 222 -8.45 -8.25 6.38
N TRP A 223 -8.03 -8.28 7.65
CA TRP A 223 -8.91 -8.12 8.79
C TRP A 223 -9.56 -6.73 8.81
N ALA A 224 -8.79 -5.67 8.58
CA ALA A 224 -9.30 -4.30 8.53
C ALA A 224 -10.30 -4.12 7.38
N TRP A 225 -10.07 -4.77 6.24
CA TRP A 225 -11.01 -4.78 5.12
C TRP A 225 -12.29 -5.59 5.43
N ALA A 226 -12.17 -6.75 6.07
CA ALA A 226 -13.31 -7.58 6.45
C ALA A 226 -14.21 -6.90 7.49
N ARG A 227 -13.62 -6.17 8.45
CA ARG A 227 -14.32 -5.38 9.47
C ARG A 227 -14.87 -4.04 8.96
N ALA A 228 -14.43 -3.61 7.78
CA ALA A 228 -14.94 -2.44 7.09
C ALA A 228 -16.23 -2.72 6.30
N LYS A 229 -16.72 -3.97 6.28
CA LYS A 229 -17.99 -4.37 5.67
C LYS A 229 -19.19 -3.91 6.49
#